data_AF-A0A923XI72-F1
#
_entry.id   AF-A0A923XI72-F1
#
_cell.length_a   1.000
_cell.length_b   1.000
_cell.length_c   1.000
_cell.angle_alpha   90.00
_cell.angle_beta   90.00
_cell.angle_gamma   90.00
#
_symmetry.space_group_name_H-M   'P 1'
#
loop_
_entity.id
_entity.type
_entity.pdbx_description
1 polymer ?
#
loop_
_entity_poly.entity_id
_entity_poly.type
_entity_poly.pdbx_seq_one_letter_code
_entity_poly.pdbx_strand_id
1 'polypeptide(L)'
;MRLLVLVIFLTSCSSGILKFKGDKSIAKNNDFEQKVLIKGDVVKPEDDPELTPSEVATDKKDKTTDTVKAPNSQVTKDTPKEAVDKSASTAKAEPVSAKAVVKPIHQSKVKIKAASAKNKKAVEPVAAPPAPVSTVRQPDVEDAEGFEAGSRRPKSDPFQVGEVVTHSVRYFAAEAGIVNFRVKPYVEVNSKRSYNFLIDLKTSGVFSKFYSVDDQVETFLDYDDLVPYVFKLHLKESKQLKEAQSFFDQKTLKATYWENKYTEKDGQEDKKLEWEILPFSQNAFSGIFYMRIFKWDIGKTYSFRVSDDEKNIIFKGTALKKEKISTDAGEFNAIQIKAQIVSRGMLEQAGDILIWISDDEHKYILRIEAKIKIGTLVSEVTSIRPGKAN
;
A
#
# COMPACT_ATOMS: atom_id res chain seq x y z
N MET A 1 2.21 5.46 9.92
CA MET A 1 3.58 4.93 9.64
C MET A 1 3.54 3.45 9.23
N ARG A 2 2.34 2.90 8.96
CA ARG A 2 2.12 1.53 8.49
C ARG A 2 1.90 1.39 6.98
N LEU A 3 1.81 2.50 6.24
CA LEU A 3 1.98 2.47 4.77
C LEU A 3 3.37 1.93 4.35
N LEU A 4 4.30 1.91 5.31
CA LEU A 4 5.63 1.32 5.25
C LEU A 4 5.66 -0.12 5.80
N VAL A 5 4.54 -0.82 5.95
CA VAL A 5 4.53 -2.23 6.41
C VAL A 5 5.27 -3.13 5.42
N LEU A 6 5.33 -2.78 4.13
CA LEU A 6 6.20 -3.48 3.17
C LEU A 6 7.70 -3.34 3.49
N VAL A 7 8.12 -2.31 4.24
CA VAL A 7 9.52 -1.90 4.45
C VAL A 7 10.06 -2.23 5.84
N ILE A 8 9.19 -2.48 6.83
CA ILE A 8 9.60 -2.71 8.23
C ILE A 8 10.22 -4.11 8.45
N PHE A 9 10.31 -4.95 7.41
CA PHE A 9 10.85 -6.32 7.49
C PHE A 9 12.37 -6.45 7.73
N LEU A 10 13.14 -5.36 7.87
CA LEU A 10 14.62 -5.44 7.79
C LEU A 10 15.41 -4.92 8.99
N THR A 11 14.75 -4.50 10.07
CA THR A 11 15.46 -4.08 11.30
C THR A 11 15.46 -5.14 12.40
N SER A 12 15.02 -6.37 12.11
CA SER A 12 15.03 -7.45 13.10
C SER A 12 15.60 -8.73 12.52
N CYS A 13 16.91 -8.77 12.32
CA CYS A 13 17.65 -10.02 12.10
C CYS A 13 17.34 -11.00 13.23
N SER A 14 16.45 -11.96 13.01
CA SER A 14 16.61 -13.26 13.65
C SER A 14 16.11 -14.33 12.71
N SER A 15 16.96 -15.30 12.45
CA SER A 15 16.68 -16.55 11.77
C SER A 15 15.58 -17.32 12.54
N GLY A 16 14.42 -17.51 11.92
CA GLY A 16 13.34 -18.28 12.52
C GLY A 16 12.32 -18.76 11.49
N ILE A 17 12.20 -20.08 11.39
CA ILE A 17 11.03 -20.81 10.85
C ILE A 17 9.76 -20.29 11.56
N LEU A 18 8.56 -20.32 10.94
CA LEU A 18 7.28 -20.07 11.63
C LEU A 18 7.20 -20.91 12.91
N LYS A 19 7.49 -20.29 14.06
CA LYS A 19 7.46 -20.94 15.37
C LYS A 19 6.08 -20.89 16.02
N PHE A 20 5.14 -20.13 15.45
CA PHE A 20 3.76 -20.11 15.89
C PHE A 20 3.03 -21.39 15.46
N LYS A 21 3.20 -22.45 16.26
CA LYS A 21 2.31 -23.62 16.30
C LYS A 21 1.18 -23.33 17.28
N GLY A 22 0.02 -22.96 16.73
CA GLY A 22 -1.21 -22.82 17.48
C GLY A 22 -2.20 -21.93 16.74
N ASP A 23 -3.33 -22.50 16.33
CA ASP A 23 -4.51 -21.74 15.93
C ASP A 23 -5.15 -21.17 17.21
N LYS A 24 -4.49 -20.18 17.81
CA LYS A 24 -5.15 -19.36 18.84
C LYS A 24 -5.92 -18.31 18.08
N SER A 25 -7.16 -18.64 17.72
CA SER A 25 -8.13 -17.63 17.28
C SER A 25 -8.17 -16.55 18.36
N ILE A 26 -7.70 -15.37 18.03
CA ILE A 26 -7.74 -14.26 18.96
C ILE A 26 -9.22 -13.87 19.15
N ALA A 27 -9.60 -13.62 20.40
CA ALA A 27 -10.99 -13.52 20.83
C ALA A 27 -11.84 -12.53 20.01
N LYS A 28 -13.14 -12.82 19.87
CA LYS A 28 -14.13 -11.89 19.31
C LYS A 28 -14.06 -10.53 20.01
N ASN A 29 -14.02 -9.46 19.23
CA ASN A 29 -14.04 -8.10 19.73
C ASN A 29 -15.48 -7.57 19.85
N ASN A 30 -16.10 -7.79 21.01
CA ASN A 30 -17.50 -7.41 21.24
C ASN A 30 -17.78 -5.90 21.03
N ASP A 31 -16.82 -5.02 21.28
CA ASP A 31 -16.99 -3.57 21.10
C ASP A 31 -16.99 -3.18 19.61
N PHE A 32 -16.16 -3.83 18.79
CA PHE A 32 -16.20 -3.66 17.33
C PHE A 32 -17.53 -4.16 16.76
N GLU A 33 -17.96 -5.37 17.14
CA GLU A 33 -19.20 -5.99 16.65
C GLU A 33 -20.47 -5.20 17.05
N GLN A 34 -20.42 -4.42 18.14
CA GLN A 34 -21.50 -3.50 18.52
C GLN A 34 -21.58 -2.25 17.63
N LYS A 35 -20.45 -1.81 17.08
CA LYS A 35 -20.35 -0.60 16.24
C LYS A 35 -20.50 -0.89 14.75
N VAL A 36 -20.18 -2.12 14.34
CA VAL A 36 -20.05 -2.50 12.94
C VAL A 36 -20.82 -3.79 12.67
N LEU A 37 -21.88 -3.67 11.87
CA LEU A 37 -22.59 -4.80 11.31
C LEU A 37 -22.12 -5.04 9.87
N ILE A 38 -21.51 -6.18 9.60
CA ILE A 38 -21.06 -6.59 8.26
C ILE A 38 -21.99 -7.70 7.75
N LYS A 39 -22.55 -7.53 6.55
CA LYS A 39 -23.32 -8.57 5.85
C LYS A 39 -22.72 -8.84 4.47
N GLY A 40 -22.71 -10.10 4.05
CA GLY A 40 -22.14 -10.56 2.77
C GLY A 40 -21.33 -11.84 2.95
N ASP A 41 -20.97 -12.48 1.84
CA ASP A 41 -20.15 -13.70 1.85
C ASP A 41 -18.74 -13.36 2.34
N VAL A 42 -18.54 -13.40 3.65
CA VAL A 42 -17.21 -13.50 4.25
C VAL A 42 -16.71 -14.89 3.88
N VAL A 43 -16.08 -15.01 2.71
CA VAL A 43 -15.29 -16.20 2.35
C VAL A 43 -14.31 -16.40 3.50
N LYS A 44 -14.46 -17.51 4.23
CA LYS A 44 -13.52 -17.87 5.30
C LYS A 44 -12.14 -18.04 4.65
N PRO A 45 -11.04 -17.76 5.37
CA PRO A 45 -9.69 -17.93 4.82
C PRO A 45 -9.41 -19.32 4.22
N GLU A 46 -10.19 -20.33 4.63
CA GLU A 46 -10.07 -21.73 4.19
C GLU A 46 -10.72 -22.01 2.83
N ASP A 47 -11.62 -21.15 2.33
CA ASP A 47 -12.44 -21.40 1.13
C ASP A 47 -11.93 -20.66 -0.13
N ASP A 48 -10.78 -19.97 -0.06
CA ASP A 48 -10.15 -19.31 -1.20
C ASP A 48 -9.10 -20.26 -1.82
N PRO A 49 -9.24 -20.70 -3.08
CA PRO A 49 -8.27 -21.59 -3.69
C PRO A 49 -6.89 -20.94 -3.69
N GLU A 50 -5.98 -21.52 -2.90
CA GLU A 50 -4.58 -21.10 -2.83
C GLU A 50 -3.95 -21.27 -4.21
N LEU A 51 -3.66 -20.17 -4.89
CA LEU A 51 -2.89 -20.18 -6.13
C LEU A 51 -1.46 -20.62 -5.78
N THR A 52 -1.15 -21.89 -6.00
CA THR A 52 0.21 -22.40 -5.85
C THR A 52 1.10 -21.89 -7.00
N PRO A 53 2.41 -21.66 -6.78
CA PRO A 53 3.32 -21.17 -7.82
C PRO A 53 3.47 -22.10 -9.04
N SER A 54 2.86 -23.28 -9.05
CA SER A 54 3.06 -24.31 -10.07
C SER A 54 2.05 -24.27 -11.22
N GLU A 55 0.97 -23.51 -11.16
CA GLU A 55 -0.03 -23.43 -12.25
C GLU A 55 0.31 -22.43 -13.37
N VAL A 56 1.46 -21.76 -13.31
CA VAL A 56 1.89 -20.77 -14.34
C VAL A 56 2.62 -21.43 -15.53
N ALA A 57 2.77 -22.76 -15.56
CA ALA A 57 3.65 -23.41 -16.54
C ALA A 57 3.06 -24.62 -17.27
N THR A 58 1.85 -24.55 -17.83
CA THR A 58 1.47 -25.45 -18.94
C THR A 58 0.40 -24.82 -19.83
N ASP A 59 0.80 -24.06 -20.83
CA ASP A 59 0.12 -24.10 -22.13
C ASP A 59 1.03 -23.61 -23.25
N LYS A 60 2.01 -24.44 -23.61
CA LYS A 60 2.68 -24.40 -24.91
C LYS A 60 3.01 -25.82 -25.34
N LYS A 61 2.08 -26.42 -26.07
CA LYS A 61 2.33 -27.31 -27.23
C LYS A 61 1.02 -27.92 -27.69
N ASP A 62 0.49 -27.43 -28.82
CA ASP A 62 0.22 -28.33 -29.92
C ASP A 62 0.18 -27.60 -31.27
N LYS A 63 1.05 -28.04 -32.19
CA LYS A 63 0.80 -28.16 -33.64
C LYS A 63 2.06 -28.68 -34.33
N THR A 64 2.07 -30.01 -34.46
CA THR A 64 2.35 -30.79 -35.68
C THR A 64 3.46 -30.34 -36.64
N THR A 65 4.42 -31.26 -36.76
CA THR A 65 5.38 -31.55 -37.83
C THR A 65 4.87 -31.38 -39.25
N ASP A 66 5.72 -30.85 -40.13
CA ASP A 66 6.00 -31.49 -41.41
C ASP A 66 7.42 -31.18 -41.94
N THR A 67 7.90 -32.12 -42.74
CA THR A 67 9.32 -32.47 -42.94
C THR A 67 9.79 -32.05 -44.33
N VAL A 68 10.85 -31.23 -44.51
CA VAL A 68 11.66 -31.25 -45.76
C VAL A 68 13.12 -30.78 -45.53
N LYS A 69 14.03 -31.76 -45.63
CA LYS A 69 15.32 -31.80 -46.38
C LYS A 69 16.18 -30.52 -46.57
N ALA A 70 17.46 -30.65 -46.17
CA ALA A 70 18.60 -29.81 -46.55
C ALA A 70 18.92 -29.86 -48.07
N PRO A 71 19.78 -28.95 -48.60
CA PRO A 71 21.21 -29.30 -48.64
C PRO A 71 22.23 -28.16 -48.39
N ASN A 72 23.27 -28.53 -47.64
CA ASN A 72 24.72 -28.30 -47.79
C ASN A 72 25.26 -27.15 -48.69
N SER A 73 26.17 -26.35 -48.14
CA SER A 73 27.32 -25.74 -48.85
C SER A 73 28.40 -25.29 -47.86
N GLN A 74 29.57 -25.93 -47.93
CA GLN A 74 30.83 -25.54 -47.29
C GLN A 74 31.43 -24.34 -48.03
N VAL A 75 32.02 -23.36 -47.32
CA VAL A 75 33.26 -22.67 -47.73
C VAL A 75 34.09 -22.31 -46.49
N THR A 76 35.40 -22.39 -46.69
CA THR A 76 36.56 -22.49 -45.79
C THR A 76 37.05 -21.20 -45.13
N LYS A 77 37.74 -21.41 -43.99
CA LYS A 77 38.92 -20.75 -43.40
C LYS A 77 39.37 -19.38 -43.95
N ASP A 78 39.63 -18.44 -43.06
CA ASP A 78 41.01 -18.10 -42.66
C ASP A 78 41.07 -17.19 -41.42
N THR A 79 42.11 -17.39 -40.61
CA THR A 79 42.55 -16.51 -39.50
C THR A 79 44.05 -16.32 -39.70
N PRO A 80 44.62 -15.15 -39.38
CA PRO A 80 45.64 -15.20 -38.32
C PRO A 80 45.56 -14.06 -37.29
N LYS A 81 46.19 -14.40 -36.16
CA LYS A 81 46.36 -13.71 -34.87
C LYS A 81 47.36 -12.54 -34.94
N GLU A 82 47.22 -11.61 -33.99
CA GLU A 82 48.24 -11.14 -33.01
C GLU A 82 47.48 -10.26 -31.99
N ALA A 83 47.36 -10.61 -30.69
CA ALA A 83 48.38 -10.56 -29.61
C ALA A 83 48.92 -9.11 -29.43
N VAL A 84 48.86 -8.46 -28.26
CA VAL A 84 49.59 -8.79 -27.02
C VAL A 84 49.16 -7.84 -25.88
N ASP A 85 49.01 -8.40 -24.66
CA ASP A 85 49.26 -7.89 -23.29
C ASP A 85 48.69 -6.54 -22.81
N LYS A 86 48.53 -6.27 -21.51
CA LYS A 86 48.44 -6.96 -20.21
C LYS A 86 48.10 -5.84 -19.23
N SER A 87 47.36 -6.15 -18.18
CA SER A 87 47.84 -6.03 -16.79
C SER A 87 46.66 -5.91 -15.84
N ALA A 88 46.53 -6.95 -15.03
CA ALA A 88 45.78 -6.94 -13.78
C ALA A 88 46.44 -6.03 -12.73
N SER A 89 45.68 -5.58 -11.73
CA SER A 89 46.07 -5.78 -10.33
C SER A 89 44.91 -5.44 -9.38
N THR A 90 44.68 -6.38 -8.48
CA THR A 90 43.89 -6.38 -7.24
C THR A 90 44.43 -5.44 -6.16
N ALA A 91 43.58 -4.91 -5.27
CA ALA A 91 43.74 -4.98 -3.80
C ALA A 91 42.64 -4.21 -3.04
N LYS A 92 42.53 -4.54 -1.76
CA LYS A 92 41.45 -4.39 -0.77
C LYS A 92 41.93 -3.48 0.37
N ALA A 93 41.05 -2.69 1.00
CA ALA A 93 40.96 -2.41 2.47
C ALA A 93 40.25 -1.07 2.83
N GLU A 94 39.44 -1.12 3.90
CA GLU A 94 38.74 -0.05 4.65
C GLU A 94 39.70 0.78 5.57
N PRO A 95 39.24 1.52 6.61
CA PRO A 95 38.28 2.64 6.70
C PRO A 95 38.92 3.90 7.35
N VAL A 96 38.25 5.07 7.32
CA VAL A 96 38.62 6.21 8.21
C VAL A 96 37.40 6.93 8.76
N SER A 97 37.36 7.05 10.10
CA SER A 97 36.36 7.81 10.87
C SER A 97 36.64 9.31 10.83
N ALA A 98 35.60 10.14 10.90
CA ALA A 98 35.73 11.49 11.47
C ALA A 98 34.42 11.94 12.15
N LYS A 99 34.56 12.30 13.43
CA LYS A 99 33.56 12.99 14.27
C LYS A 99 33.55 14.49 13.97
N ALA A 100 32.39 15.13 13.99
CA ALA A 100 32.20 16.55 14.30
C ALA A 100 30.74 16.76 14.78
N VAL A 101 30.46 16.80 16.09
CA VAL A 101 30.36 17.99 16.95
C VAL A 101 29.25 18.97 16.52
N VAL A 102 28.13 18.87 17.22
CA VAL A 102 26.99 19.80 17.27
C VAL A 102 27.29 20.92 18.27
N LYS A 103 26.92 22.17 17.94
CA LYS A 103 26.64 23.23 18.93
C LYS A 103 25.26 23.87 18.65
N PRO A 104 24.48 24.18 19.70
CA PRO A 104 23.05 24.50 19.59
C PRO A 104 22.77 26.00 19.42
N ILE A 105 21.70 26.32 18.67
CA ILE A 105 21.17 27.69 18.54
C ILE A 105 20.00 27.89 19.51
N HIS A 106 20.01 29.06 20.14
CA HIS A 106 19.17 29.56 21.22
C HIS A 106 17.66 29.52 20.99
N GLN A 107 16.95 29.09 22.03
CA GLN A 107 15.53 29.36 22.26
C GLN A 107 15.36 30.77 22.86
N SER A 108 14.60 31.64 22.20
CA SER A 108 14.09 32.88 22.80
C SER A 108 12.70 32.64 23.40
N LYS A 109 12.62 32.78 24.73
CA LYS A 109 11.39 32.80 25.52
C LYS A 109 10.71 34.16 25.35
N VAL A 110 9.45 34.19 24.89
CA VAL A 110 8.58 35.36 25.04
C VAL A 110 7.61 35.11 26.19
N LYS A 111 7.66 35.99 27.19
CA LYS A 111 6.82 36.00 28.39
C LYS A 111 5.45 36.61 28.06
N ILE A 112 4.41 35.90 28.45
CA ILE A 112 3.02 36.37 28.51
C ILE A 112 2.88 37.26 29.77
N LYS A 113 2.35 38.48 29.62
CA LYS A 113 1.84 39.30 30.72
C LYS A 113 0.32 39.29 30.68
N ALA A 114 -0.29 38.84 31.77
CA ALA A 114 -1.71 38.99 32.04
C ALA A 114 -2.00 40.42 32.54
N ALA A 115 -3.08 41.02 32.05
CA ALA A 115 -3.71 42.19 32.63
C ALA A 115 -5.23 41.94 32.67
N SER A 116 -5.80 42.13 33.86
CA SER A 116 -7.23 42.02 34.17
C SER A 116 -7.88 43.40 34.12
N ALA A 117 -9.06 43.53 33.50
CA ALA A 117 -10.01 44.60 33.80
C ALA A 117 -11.45 44.28 33.32
N LYS A 118 -12.31 43.99 34.31
CA LYS A 118 -13.73 44.40 34.52
C LYS A 118 -14.72 44.56 33.33
N ASN A 119 -15.71 43.67 33.36
CA ASN A 119 -17.17 43.88 33.29
C ASN A 119 -17.75 45.09 32.52
N LYS A 120 -18.38 44.82 31.35
CA LYS A 120 -19.53 45.57 30.83
C LYS A 120 -20.59 44.61 30.27
N LYS A 121 -21.83 44.98 30.53
CA LYS A 121 -23.10 44.23 30.36
C LYS A 121 -23.48 44.08 28.87
N ALA A 122 -24.24 43.02 28.61
CA ALA A 122 -24.62 42.43 27.33
C ALA A 122 -25.24 43.35 26.27
N VAL A 123 -24.94 43.03 25.01
CA VAL A 123 -25.83 43.14 23.84
C VAL A 123 -25.64 41.84 23.04
N GLU A 124 -26.73 41.10 22.80
CA GLU A 124 -26.71 39.90 21.96
C GLU A 124 -26.26 40.26 20.54
N PRO A 125 -25.28 39.55 19.94
CA PRO A 125 -25.01 39.71 18.53
C PRO A 125 -26.14 39.04 17.74
N VAL A 126 -26.87 39.83 16.96
CA VAL A 126 -27.75 39.36 15.89
C VAL A 126 -26.98 38.31 15.09
N ALA A 127 -27.55 37.11 14.98
CA ALA A 127 -26.96 36.02 14.22
C ALA A 127 -26.59 36.52 12.82
N ALA A 128 -25.29 36.49 12.52
CA ALA A 128 -24.82 36.72 11.16
C ALA A 128 -25.54 35.72 10.23
N PRO A 129 -25.95 36.15 9.03
CA PRO A 129 -26.48 35.21 8.03
C PRO A 129 -25.47 34.08 7.84
N PRO A 130 -25.93 32.83 7.62
CA PRO A 130 -25.02 31.70 7.43
C PRO A 130 -24.02 32.08 6.34
N ALA A 131 -22.73 31.97 6.66
CA ALA A 131 -21.67 32.20 5.71
C ALA A 131 -22.00 31.45 4.40
N PRO A 132 -21.79 32.06 3.23
CA PRO A 132 -22.10 31.41 1.96
C PRO A 132 -21.48 30.02 1.96
N VAL A 133 -22.33 29.00 1.76
CA VAL A 133 -21.91 27.61 1.70
C VAL A 133 -20.81 27.53 0.65
N SER A 134 -19.60 27.16 1.09
CA SER A 134 -18.43 27.07 0.23
C SER A 134 -18.78 26.23 -1.00
N THR A 135 -18.69 26.84 -2.19
CA THR A 135 -18.87 26.17 -3.49
C THR A 135 -17.66 25.30 -3.85
N VAL A 136 -16.69 25.16 -2.94
CA VAL A 136 -15.50 24.32 -3.14
C VAL A 136 -15.88 22.86 -2.90
N ARG A 137 -15.82 22.06 -3.97
CA ARG A 137 -15.97 20.59 -3.92
C ARG A 137 -15.09 20.03 -2.79
N GLN A 138 -15.68 19.20 -1.93
CA GLN A 138 -14.96 18.51 -0.88
C GLN A 138 -14.52 17.10 -1.33
N PRO A 139 -13.35 16.63 -0.83
CA PRO A 139 -12.37 17.38 -0.08
C PRO A 139 -11.59 18.33 -1.00
N ASP A 140 -11.27 19.49 -0.45
CA ASP A 140 -10.52 20.57 -1.10
C ASP A 140 -9.12 20.17 -1.60
N VAL A 141 -8.54 19.11 -1.03
CA VAL A 141 -7.20 18.62 -1.42
C VAL A 141 -7.21 17.72 -2.65
N GLU A 142 -8.38 17.20 -3.05
CA GLU A 142 -8.50 16.24 -4.15
C GLU A 142 -8.82 16.92 -5.48
N ASP A 143 -8.23 16.38 -6.55
CA ASP A 143 -8.60 16.78 -7.90
C ASP A 143 -10.05 16.34 -8.23
N ALA A 144 -10.74 17.15 -9.02
CA ALA A 144 -12.11 16.88 -9.44
C ALA A 144 -12.20 16.07 -10.74
N GLU A 145 -11.12 16.01 -11.53
CA GLU A 145 -11.12 15.26 -12.79
C GLU A 145 -11.22 13.76 -12.53
N GLY A 146 -12.03 13.09 -13.34
CA GLY A 146 -12.30 11.65 -13.21
C GLY A 146 -13.54 11.32 -12.38
N PHE A 147 -14.16 12.30 -11.71
CA PHE A 147 -15.39 12.10 -10.93
C PHE A 147 -16.64 12.58 -11.66
N GLU A 148 -17.79 11.98 -11.33
CA GLU A 148 -19.11 12.44 -11.74
C GLU A 148 -19.45 13.81 -11.13
N ALA A 149 -20.21 14.63 -11.85
CA ALA A 149 -20.56 15.97 -11.39
C ALA A 149 -21.45 15.91 -10.14
N GLY A 150 -21.04 16.59 -9.07
CA GLY A 150 -21.77 16.62 -7.79
C GLY A 150 -21.69 15.32 -6.97
N SER A 151 -20.85 14.37 -7.39
CA SER A 151 -20.69 13.06 -6.76
C SER A 151 -19.22 12.75 -6.49
N ARG A 152 -18.97 11.77 -5.63
CA ARG A 152 -17.64 11.17 -5.41
C ARG A 152 -17.44 9.88 -6.19
N ARG A 153 -18.41 9.45 -6.99
CA ARG A 153 -18.25 8.31 -7.90
C ARG A 153 -17.31 8.64 -9.06
N PRO A 154 -16.42 7.72 -9.47
CA PRO A 154 -15.62 7.90 -10.66
C PRO A 154 -16.48 7.74 -11.92
N LYS A 155 -16.12 8.45 -13.00
CA LYS A 155 -16.74 8.28 -14.32
C LYS A 155 -16.51 6.87 -14.91
N SER A 156 -15.40 6.24 -14.52
CA SER A 156 -15.05 4.87 -14.87
C SER A 156 -14.53 4.19 -13.62
N ASP A 157 -15.22 3.16 -13.16
CA ASP A 157 -14.85 2.40 -11.97
C ASP A 157 -13.68 1.47 -12.28
N PRO A 158 -12.49 1.67 -11.69
CA PRO A 158 -11.33 0.83 -11.98
C PRO A 158 -11.43 -0.56 -11.36
N PHE A 159 -12.38 -0.81 -10.45
CA PHE A 159 -12.43 -2.03 -9.66
C PHE A 159 -13.45 -3.03 -10.21
N GLN A 160 -13.04 -4.28 -10.39
CA GLN A 160 -13.92 -5.37 -10.83
C GLN A 160 -13.95 -6.50 -9.80
N VAL A 161 -15.14 -6.97 -9.42
CA VAL A 161 -15.26 -8.07 -8.45
C VAL A 161 -14.63 -9.35 -9.01
N GLY A 162 -13.79 -10.01 -8.21
CA GLY A 162 -13.01 -11.18 -8.60
C GLY A 162 -11.61 -10.85 -9.15
N GLU A 163 -11.29 -9.56 -9.31
CA GLU A 163 -9.95 -9.09 -9.70
C GLU A 163 -8.90 -9.60 -8.71
N VAL A 164 -7.80 -10.16 -9.23
CA VAL A 164 -6.60 -10.51 -8.48
C VAL A 164 -5.37 -10.06 -9.27
N VAL A 165 -4.58 -9.18 -8.66
CA VAL A 165 -3.28 -8.73 -9.18
C VAL A 165 -2.19 -9.30 -8.28
N THR A 166 -1.43 -10.26 -8.80
CA THR A 166 -0.37 -10.95 -8.06
C THR A 166 0.98 -10.34 -8.41
N HIS A 167 1.77 -10.01 -7.40
CA HIS A 167 3.13 -9.51 -7.56
C HIS A 167 4.13 -10.43 -6.87
N SER A 168 5.31 -10.57 -7.48
CA SER A 168 6.50 -10.98 -6.75
C SER A 168 7.05 -9.78 -5.97
N VAL A 169 7.57 -10.04 -4.77
CA VAL A 169 8.27 -9.06 -3.93
C VAL A 169 9.73 -9.48 -3.86
N ARG A 170 10.62 -8.59 -4.26
CA ARG A 170 12.06 -8.78 -4.24
C ARG A 170 12.71 -7.78 -3.30
N TYR A 171 13.66 -8.27 -2.54
CA TYR A 171 14.57 -7.43 -1.77
C TYR A 171 15.98 -7.63 -2.30
N PHE A 172 16.57 -6.56 -2.84
CA PHE A 172 17.72 -6.67 -3.75
C PHE A 172 17.43 -7.67 -4.89
N ALA A 173 18.33 -8.62 -5.13
CA ALA A 173 18.19 -9.58 -6.23
C ALA A 173 17.29 -10.78 -5.88
N ALA A 174 16.89 -10.93 -4.63
CA ALA A 174 16.31 -12.16 -4.12
C ALA A 174 14.80 -12.02 -3.87
N GLU A 175 14.04 -13.03 -4.27
CA GLU A 175 12.58 -13.07 -4.14
C GLU A 175 12.17 -13.31 -2.68
N ALA A 176 11.66 -12.26 -2.04
CA ALA A 176 11.25 -12.26 -0.64
C ALA A 176 9.84 -12.82 -0.43
N GLY A 177 8.94 -12.74 -1.42
CA GLY A 177 7.58 -13.21 -1.27
C GLY A 177 6.64 -12.83 -2.40
N ILE A 178 5.35 -13.00 -2.16
CA ILE A 178 4.26 -12.70 -3.08
C ILE A 178 3.27 -11.79 -2.35
N VAL A 179 2.79 -10.75 -3.03
CA VAL A 179 1.64 -9.96 -2.57
C VAL A 179 0.51 -10.04 -3.58
N ASN A 180 -0.72 -10.24 -3.12
CA ASN A 180 -1.92 -10.24 -3.93
C ASN A 180 -2.78 -9.03 -3.58
N PHE A 181 -3.21 -8.26 -4.56
CA PHE A 181 -4.26 -7.26 -4.42
C PHE A 181 -5.54 -7.85 -4.98
N ARG A 182 -6.61 -7.92 -4.18
CA ARG A 182 -7.87 -8.56 -4.58
C ARG A 182 -9.06 -7.64 -4.38
N VAL A 183 -10.04 -7.76 -5.27
CA VAL A 183 -11.38 -7.18 -5.13
C VAL A 183 -12.37 -8.33 -4.88
N LYS A 184 -12.77 -8.51 -3.62
CA LYS A 184 -13.73 -9.52 -3.20
C LYS A 184 -15.18 -9.09 -3.49
N PRO A 185 -16.16 -10.00 -3.41
CA PRO A 185 -17.57 -9.62 -3.48
C PRO A 185 -17.91 -8.47 -2.52
N TYR A 186 -18.84 -7.62 -2.95
CA TYR A 186 -19.31 -6.52 -2.12
C TYR A 186 -19.81 -7.02 -0.77
N VAL A 187 -19.62 -6.17 0.24
CA VAL A 187 -20.20 -6.35 1.57
C VAL A 187 -21.08 -5.15 1.89
N GLU A 188 -22.00 -5.31 2.83
CA GLU A 188 -22.70 -4.20 3.45
C GLU A 188 -22.10 -3.92 4.82
N VAL A 189 -21.67 -2.69 5.06
CA VAL A 189 -21.26 -2.22 6.38
C VAL A 189 -22.32 -1.26 6.90
N ASN A 190 -23.00 -1.60 7.99
CA ASN A 190 -24.08 -0.79 8.57
C ASN A 190 -25.13 -0.39 7.50
N SER A 191 -25.52 -1.36 6.66
CA SER A 191 -26.48 -1.20 5.54
C SER A 191 -26.00 -0.29 4.40
N LYS A 192 -24.69 -0.04 4.30
CA LYS A 192 -24.06 0.66 3.16
C LYS A 192 -23.25 -0.33 2.33
N ARG A 193 -23.54 -0.40 1.03
CA ARG A 193 -22.75 -1.20 0.09
C ARG A 193 -21.31 -0.70 0.09
N SER A 194 -20.35 -1.63 0.16
CA SER A 194 -18.93 -1.32 0.23
C SER A 194 -18.13 -2.29 -0.62
N TYR A 195 -17.11 -1.79 -1.31
CA TYR A 195 -16.06 -2.63 -1.87
C TYR A 195 -15.37 -3.39 -0.75
N ASN A 196 -15.04 -4.65 -1.03
CA ASN A 196 -14.20 -5.45 -0.17
C ASN A 196 -12.83 -5.61 -0.84
N PHE A 197 -11.82 -4.90 -0.34
CA PHE A 197 -10.46 -5.04 -0.82
C PHE A 197 -9.64 -5.87 0.16
N LEU A 198 -8.90 -6.84 -0.38
CA LEU A 198 -8.00 -7.71 0.37
C LEU A 198 -6.59 -7.60 -0.19
N ILE A 199 -5.60 -7.51 0.70
CA ILE A 199 -4.18 -7.63 0.38
C ILE A 199 -3.63 -8.81 1.18
N ASP A 200 -3.10 -9.82 0.49
CA ASP A 200 -2.42 -10.97 1.11
C ASP A 200 -0.92 -10.88 0.83
N LEU A 201 -0.07 -11.04 1.84
CA LEU A 201 1.38 -11.06 1.72
C LEU A 201 1.94 -12.35 2.31
N LYS A 202 2.61 -13.15 1.50
CA LYS A 202 3.26 -14.40 1.91
C LYS A 202 4.75 -14.39 1.57
N THR A 203 5.61 -14.79 2.50
CA THR A 203 7.04 -14.95 2.23
C THR A 203 7.32 -16.14 1.32
N SER A 204 8.33 -16.04 0.46
CA SER A 204 8.79 -17.15 -0.38
C SER A 204 9.43 -18.26 0.45
N GLY A 205 9.41 -19.50 -0.05
CA GLY A 205 9.93 -20.67 0.69
C GLY A 205 11.43 -20.63 1.02
N VAL A 206 12.23 -19.82 0.30
CA VAL A 206 13.66 -19.64 0.61
C VAL A 206 13.86 -18.63 1.74
N PHE A 207 13.05 -17.56 1.78
CA PHE A 207 13.13 -16.53 2.82
C PHE A 207 12.44 -16.90 4.13
N SER A 208 11.42 -17.75 4.08
CA SER A 208 10.68 -18.23 5.26
C SER A 208 11.56 -18.95 6.29
N LYS A 209 12.75 -19.44 5.87
CA LYS A 209 13.76 -20.03 6.76
C LYS A 209 14.41 -19.00 7.69
N PHE A 210 14.43 -17.73 7.29
CA PHE A 210 15.00 -16.63 8.07
C PHE A 210 13.92 -15.80 8.75
N TYR A 211 12.86 -15.44 8.03
CA TYR A 211 11.71 -14.73 8.57
C TYR A 211 10.51 -15.03 7.69
N SER A 212 9.39 -15.44 8.28
CA SER A 212 8.17 -15.75 7.56
C SER A 212 7.09 -14.74 7.89
N VAL A 213 6.27 -14.46 6.88
CA VAL A 213 5.15 -13.52 6.87
C VAL A 213 3.99 -14.23 6.17
N ASP A 214 2.82 -14.14 6.77
CA ASP A 214 1.54 -14.57 6.23
C ASP A 214 0.49 -13.57 6.75
N ASP A 215 0.46 -12.42 6.08
CA ASP A 215 -0.33 -11.27 6.51
C ASP A 215 -1.51 -11.06 5.56
N GLN A 216 -2.65 -10.71 6.13
CA GLN A 216 -3.85 -10.34 5.41
C GLN A 216 -4.37 -9.00 5.91
N VAL A 217 -4.66 -8.11 4.97
CA VAL A 217 -5.26 -6.82 5.23
C VAL A 217 -6.54 -6.68 4.43
N GLU A 218 -7.66 -6.54 5.12
CA GLU A 218 -8.97 -6.36 4.50
C GLU A 218 -9.49 -4.95 4.81
N THR A 219 -10.03 -4.24 3.82
CA THR A 219 -10.66 -2.93 4.03
C THR A 219 -11.97 -2.82 3.27
N PHE A 220 -12.98 -2.26 3.95
CA PHE A 220 -14.29 -2.00 3.37
C PHE A 220 -14.43 -0.52 3.06
N LEU A 221 -14.53 -0.20 1.76
CA LEU A 221 -14.64 1.16 1.25
C LEU A 221 -16.08 1.39 0.79
N ASP A 222 -16.73 2.43 1.30
CA ASP A 222 -18.07 2.84 0.87
C ASP A 222 -18.13 2.98 -0.65
N TYR A 223 -19.20 2.47 -1.26
CA TYR A 223 -19.34 2.47 -2.72
C TYR A 223 -19.56 3.88 -3.29
N ASP A 224 -20.35 4.72 -2.61
CA ASP A 224 -20.79 6.02 -3.10
C ASP A 224 -19.76 7.12 -2.80
N ASP A 225 -19.36 7.22 -1.54
CA ASP A 225 -18.47 8.25 -1.01
C ASP A 225 -17.00 7.87 -1.08
N LEU A 226 -16.67 6.61 -1.37
CA LEU A 226 -15.30 6.10 -1.47
C LEU A 226 -14.48 6.40 -0.22
N VAL A 227 -15.07 6.23 0.95
CA VAL A 227 -14.42 6.40 2.25
C VAL A 227 -14.37 5.07 2.99
N PRO A 228 -13.30 4.77 3.73
CA PRO A 228 -13.22 3.52 4.47
C PRO A 228 -14.20 3.57 5.64
N TYR A 229 -14.87 2.44 5.86
CA TYR A 229 -15.57 2.17 7.13
C TYR A 229 -14.78 1.23 8.01
N VAL A 230 -14.16 0.20 7.42
CA VAL A 230 -13.51 -0.87 8.16
C VAL A 230 -12.10 -1.12 7.63
N PHE A 231 -11.20 -1.39 8.56
CA PHE A 231 -9.90 -1.99 8.33
C PHE A 231 -9.77 -3.22 9.22
N LYS A 232 -9.21 -4.30 8.71
CA LYS A 232 -8.86 -5.51 9.44
C LYS A 232 -7.45 -5.94 9.05
N LEU A 233 -6.69 -6.42 10.03
CA LEU A 233 -5.34 -6.94 9.86
C LEU A 233 -5.24 -8.26 10.62
N HIS A 234 -4.94 -9.33 9.89
CA HIS A 234 -4.41 -10.57 10.43
C HIS A 234 -2.93 -10.62 10.07
N LEU A 235 -2.06 -10.67 11.07
CA LEU A 235 -0.62 -10.66 10.86
C LEU A 235 -0.03 -11.87 11.58
N LYS A 236 0.62 -12.74 10.80
CA LYS A 236 1.26 -13.96 11.28
C LYS A 236 2.70 -13.99 10.81
N GLU A 237 3.57 -13.52 11.68
CA GLU A 237 5.00 -13.42 11.42
C GLU A 237 5.81 -14.30 12.37
N SER A 238 7.07 -14.61 12.01
CA SER A 238 7.94 -15.46 12.84
C SER A 238 8.09 -14.99 14.31
N LYS A 239 7.87 -13.70 14.61
CA LYS A 239 8.07 -13.12 15.95
C LYS A 239 6.80 -12.58 16.63
N GLN A 240 5.70 -12.48 15.89
CA GLN A 240 4.49 -11.87 16.41
C GLN A 240 3.25 -12.43 15.72
N LEU A 241 2.17 -12.54 16.49
CA LEU A 241 0.83 -12.59 15.98
C LEU A 241 0.16 -11.25 16.29
N LYS A 242 -0.62 -10.74 15.35
CA LYS A 242 -1.41 -9.53 15.58
C LYS A 242 -2.72 -9.60 14.83
N GLU A 243 -3.78 -9.28 15.56
CA GLU A 243 -5.11 -9.04 15.02
C GLU A 243 -5.48 -7.61 15.32
N ALA A 244 -5.90 -6.88 14.30
CA ALA A 244 -6.33 -5.52 14.51
C ALA A 244 -7.53 -5.15 13.65
N GLN A 245 -8.36 -4.28 14.18
CA GLN A 245 -9.55 -3.78 13.52
C GLN A 245 -9.63 -2.27 13.73
N SER A 246 -10.09 -1.54 12.71
CA SER A 246 -10.51 -0.15 12.87
C SER A 246 -11.91 0.05 12.34
N PHE A 247 -12.67 0.90 13.02
CA PHE A 247 -13.91 1.47 12.52
C PHE A 247 -13.74 2.97 12.32
N PHE A 248 -14.03 3.46 11.12
CA PHE A 248 -13.95 4.86 10.74
C PHE A 248 -15.37 5.42 10.64
N ASP A 249 -15.82 6.12 11.67
CA ASP A 249 -17.11 6.77 11.69
C ASP A 249 -17.03 8.11 10.96
N GLN A 250 -17.46 8.12 9.70
CA GLN A 250 -17.46 9.29 8.84
C GLN A 250 -18.50 10.34 9.26
N LYS A 251 -19.47 10.00 10.12
CA LYS A 251 -20.46 10.96 10.65
C LYS A 251 -19.90 11.71 11.85
N THR A 252 -19.25 11.01 12.77
CA THR A 252 -18.65 11.64 13.96
C THR A 252 -17.20 12.09 13.75
N LEU A 253 -16.62 11.75 12.59
CA LEU A 253 -15.23 12.03 12.22
C LEU A 253 -14.24 11.46 13.25
N LYS A 254 -14.48 10.21 13.66
CA LYS A 254 -13.61 9.48 14.59
C LYS A 254 -13.25 8.12 14.03
N ALA A 255 -12.02 7.69 14.31
CA ALA A 255 -11.59 6.32 14.14
C ALA A 255 -11.42 5.67 15.51
N THR A 256 -11.94 4.46 15.67
CA THR A 256 -11.64 3.59 16.81
C THR A 256 -10.82 2.41 16.31
N TYR A 257 -9.74 2.10 17.02
CA TYR A 257 -8.83 1.00 16.70
C TYR A 257 -8.72 0.04 17.87
N TRP A 258 -8.72 -1.24 17.54
CA TRP A 258 -8.50 -2.33 18.48
C TRP A 258 -7.39 -3.20 17.94
N GLU A 259 -6.46 -3.57 18.81
CA GLU A 259 -5.35 -4.47 18.50
C GLU A 259 -5.23 -5.48 19.62
N ASN A 260 -5.00 -6.71 19.22
CA ASN A 260 -4.55 -7.79 20.07
C ASN A 260 -3.25 -8.32 19.46
N LYS A 261 -2.17 -8.23 20.22
CA LYS A 261 -0.84 -8.60 19.77
C LYS A 261 -0.29 -9.64 20.72
N TYR A 262 0.39 -10.64 20.17
CA TYR A 262 1.12 -11.61 20.95
C TYR A 262 2.57 -11.73 20.47
N THR A 263 3.53 -11.70 21.39
CA THR A 263 4.94 -12.04 21.14
C THR A 263 5.42 -13.07 22.15
N GLU A 264 6.44 -13.88 21.82
CA GLU A 264 7.03 -14.83 22.78
C GLU A 264 7.62 -14.14 24.01
N LYS A 265 8.07 -12.88 23.85
CA LYS A 265 8.76 -12.12 24.90
C LYS A 265 7.78 -11.43 25.85
N ASP A 266 6.76 -10.79 25.31
CA ASP A 266 5.88 -9.87 26.04
C ASP A 266 4.51 -10.49 26.35
N GLY A 267 4.21 -11.68 25.78
CA GLY A 267 2.92 -12.32 25.94
C GLY A 267 1.82 -11.63 25.13
N GLN A 268 0.58 -11.67 25.62
CA GLN A 268 -0.58 -11.04 24.99
C GLN A 268 -0.73 -9.59 25.46
N GLU A 269 -0.90 -8.68 24.50
CA GLU A 269 -1.08 -7.24 24.69
C GLU A 269 -2.33 -6.78 23.93
N ASP A 270 -3.25 -6.14 24.63
CA ASP A 270 -4.43 -5.52 24.03
C ASP A 270 -4.26 -4.00 24.01
N LYS A 271 -4.67 -3.37 22.91
CA LYS A 271 -4.62 -1.92 22.73
C LYS A 271 -5.94 -1.44 22.13
N LYS A 272 -6.53 -0.40 22.72
CA LYS A 272 -7.64 0.35 22.14
C LYS A 272 -7.26 1.82 22.03
N LEU A 273 -7.52 2.43 20.87
CA LEU A 273 -7.27 3.84 20.60
C LEU A 273 -8.46 4.49 19.93
N GLU A 274 -8.59 5.79 20.13
CA GLU A 274 -9.53 6.63 19.40
C GLU A 274 -8.85 7.93 18.98
N TRP A 275 -9.10 8.39 17.77
CA TRP A 275 -8.60 9.67 17.27
C TRP A 275 -9.56 10.32 16.28
N GLU A 276 -9.39 11.63 16.09
CA GLU A 276 -10.15 12.40 15.11
C GLU A 276 -9.60 12.18 13.70
N ILE A 277 -10.50 11.99 12.74
CA ILE A 277 -10.16 11.90 11.31
C ILE A 277 -10.64 13.15 10.58
N LEU A 278 -9.97 13.52 9.50
CA LEU A 278 -10.50 14.56 8.61
C LEU A 278 -11.59 13.98 7.69
N PRO A 279 -12.57 14.78 7.26
CA PRO A 279 -13.56 14.33 6.28
C PRO A 279 -12.89 13.75 5.04
N PHE A 280 -13.44 12.63 4.55
CA PHE A 280 -12.98 11.91 3.36
C PHE A 280 -11.56 11.32 3.48
N SER A 281 -11.07 11.10 4.70
CA SER A 281 -9.78 10.43 4.90
C SER A 281 -9.86 8.96 4.53
N GLN A 282 -8.91 8.52 3.70
CA GLN A 282 -8.60 7.11 3.49
C GLN A 282 -7.91 6.53 4.72
N ASN A 283 -7.86 5.20 4.82
CA ASN A 283 -6.84 4.54 5.64
C ASN A 283 -5.65 4.20 4.74
N ALA A 284 -4.53 3.79 5.34
CA ALA A 284 -3.30 3.53 4.57
C ALA A 284 -3.50 2.52 3.43
N PHE A 285 -4.30 1.48 3.63
CA PHE A 285 -4.50 0.40 2.67
C PHE A 285 -5.60 0.72 1.65
N SER A 286 -6.69 1.36 2.08
CA SER A 286 -7.72 1.83 1.15
C SER A 286 -7.14 2.88 0.18
N GLY A 287 -6.17 3.68 0.64
CA GLY A 287 -5.41 4.61 -0.20
C GLY A 287 -4.69 3.97 -1.38
N ILE A 288 -4.25 2.71 -1.25
CA ILE A 288 -3.57 1.96 -2.33
C ILE A 288 -4.54 1.72 -3.50
N PHE A 289 -5.79 1.35 -3.21
CA PHE A 289 -6.82 1.17 -4.24
C PHE A 289 -7.36 2.52 -4.72
N TYR A 290 -7.59 3.45 -3.79
CA TYR A 290 -8.18 4.76 -4.07
C TYR A 290 -7.38 5.58 -5.09
N MET A 291 -6.05 5.43 -5.14
CA MET A 291 -5.24 6.14 -6.14
C MET A 291 -5.57 5.78 -7.60
N ARG A 292 -6.20 4.60 -7.85
CA ARG A 292 -6.62 4.14 -9.19
C ARG A 292 -7.82 4.91 -9.75
N ILE A 293 -8.44 5.76 -8.93
CA ILE A 293 -9.61 6.56 -9.31
C ILE A 293 -9.19 7.84 -10.02
N PHE A 294 -8.03 8.40 -9.68
CA PHE A 294 -7.55 9.63 -10.30
C PHE A 294 -7.20 9.40 -11.77
N LYS A 295 -7.53 10.38 -12.60
CA LYS A 295 -6.98 10.52 -13.95
C LYS A 295 -5.60 11.15 -13.82
N TRP A 296 -4.53 10.37 -14.01
CA TRP A 296 -3.15 10.83 -13.82
C TRP A 296 -2.58 11.53 -15.06
N ASP A 297 -2.58 12.86 -15.06
CA ASP A 297 -1.97 13.67 -16.11
C ASP A 297 -0.48 13.92 -15.80
N ILE A 298 0.39 13.69 -16.79
CA ILE A 298 1.85 13.83 -16.62
C ILE A 298 2.23 15.24 -16.19
N GLY A 299 3.08 15.35 -15.16
CA GLY A 299 3.52 16.60 -14.54
C GLY A 299 2.59 17.12 -13.45
N LYS A 300 1.37 16.59 -13.31
CA LYS A 300 0.40 17.02 -12.29
C LYS A 300 0.58 16.22 -10.99
N THR A 301 0.33 16.90 -9.87
CA THR A 301 0.31 16.29 -8.54
C THR A 301 -1.13 16.16 -8.06
N TYR A 302 -1.48 14.97 -7.59
CA TYR A 302 -2.78 14.65 -7.00
C TYR A 302 -2.57 14.39 -5.51
N SER A 303 -3.59 14.65 -4.70
CA SER A 303 -3.49 14.49 -3.26
C SER A 303 -4.79 14.00 -2.66
N PHE A 304 -4.71 13.25 -1.57
CA PHE A 304 -5.86 12.88 -0.75
C PHE A 304 -5.46 12.70 0.71
N ARG A 305 -6.44 12.80 1.59
CA ARG A 305 -6.24 12.67 3.04
C ARG A 305 -6.16 11.20 3.42
N VAL A 306 -5.28 10.90 4.38
CA VAL A 306 -5.15 9.57 4.97
C VAL A 306 -5.13 9.73 6.48
N SER A 307 -5.85 8.88 7.19
CA SER A 307 -5.80 8.74 8.64
C SER A 307 -5.24 7.36 9.00
N ASP A 308 -4.06 7.34 9.61
CA ASP A 308 -3.33 6.12 9.98
C ASP A 308 -2.59 6.38 11.29
N ASP A 309 -2.66 5.44 12.24
CA ASP A 309 -1.84 5.47 13.47
C ASP A 309 -1.95 6.80 14.24
N GLU A 310 -3.19 7.22 14.52
CA GLU A 310 -3.51 8.46 15.23
C GLU A 310 -3.04 9.75 14.53
N LYS A 311 -2.70 9.67 13.24
CA LYS A 311 -2.22 10.80 12.45
C LYS A 311 -3.09 11.04 11.22
N ASN A 312 -3.40 12.31 10.99
CA ASN A 312 -3.92 12.78 9.71
C ASN A 312 -2.74 13.25 8.85
N ILE A 313 -2.56 12.59 7.72
CA ILE A 313 -1.50 12.83 6.73
C ILE A 313 -2.12 13.06 5.35
N ILE A 314 -1.33 13.60 4.44
CA ILE A 314 -1.72 13.81 3.04
C ILE A 314 -0.81 12.92 2.19
N PHE A 315 -1.43 12.03 1.42
CA PHE A 315 -0.76 11.39 0.31
C PHE A 315 -0.66 12.40 -0.83
N LYS A 316 0.53 12.52 -1.43
CA LYS A 316 0.74 13.24 -2.68
C LYS A 316 1.35 12.29 -3.71
N GLY A 317 0.76 12.19 -4.88
CA GLY A 317 1.32 11.48 -6.03
C GLY A 317 1.60 12.46 -7.15
N THR A 318 2.79 12.41 -7.75
CA THR A 318 3.11 13.17 -8.96
C THR A 318 3.31 12.22 -10.11
N ALA A 319 2.53 12.36 -11.19
CA ALA A 319 2.73 11.57 -12.40
C ALA A 319 3.97 12.08 -13.14
N LEU A 320 5.00 11.24 -13.26
CA LEU A 320 6.30 11.62 -13.79
C LEU A 320 6.39 11.45 -15.30
N LYS A 321 6.03 10.26 -15.79
CA LYS A 321 6.15 9.88 -17.20
C LYS A 321 5.24 8.71 -17.54
N LYS A 322 5.00 8.54 -18.84
CA LYS A 322 4.47 7.29 -19.43
C LYS A 322 5.63 6.48 -19.98
N GLU A 323 5.63 5.18 -19.74
CA GLU A 323 6.62 4.27 -20.31
C GLU A 323 6.04 2.88 -20.53
N LYS A 324 6.64 2.12 -21.45
CA LYS A 324 6.31 0.71 -21.61
C LYS A 324 7.16 -0.12 -20.65
N ILE A 325 6.53 -0.99 -19.87
CA ILE A 325 7.23 -1.92 -18.98
C ILE A 325 6.92 -3.36 -19.38
N SER A 326 7.92 -4.23 -19.25
CA SER A 326 7.80 -5.67 -19.50
C SER A 326 7.87 -6.37 -18.15
N THR A 327 6.92 -7.27 -17.91
CA THR A 327 6.73 -8.00 -16.65
C THR A 327 6.39 -9.46 -16.96
N ASP A 328 6.39 -10.34 -15.96
CA ASP A 328 5.98 -11.73 -16.17
C ASP A 328 4.48 -11.85 -16.55
N ALA A 329 3.67 -10.83 -16.21
CA ALA A 329 2.27 -10.74 -16.63
C ALA A 329 2.07 -10.19 -18.06
N GLY A 330 3.14 -9.77 -18.75
CA GLY A 330 3.10 -9.20 -20.10
C GLY A 330 3.68 -7.79 -20.20
N GLU A 331 3.45 -7.14 -21.35
CA GLU A 331 3.85 -5.75 -21.60
C GLU A 331 2.70 -4.77 -21.37
N PHE A 332 3.01 -3.66 -20.70
CA PHE A 332 2.02 -2.64 -20.35
C PHE A 332 2.51 -1.24 -20.70
N ASN A 333 1.62 -0.39 -21.19
CA ASN A 333 1.82 1.05 -21.08
C ASN A 333 1.52 1.45 -19.64
N ALA A 334 2.44 2.14 -18.99
CA ALA A 334 2.36 2.44 -17.57
C ALA A 334 2.63 3.92 -17.28
N ILE A 335 1.98 4.45 -16.24
CA ILE A 335 2.24 5.77 -15.69
C ILE A 335 3.07 5.59 -14.42
N GLN A 336 4.25 6.20 -14.37
CA GLN A 336 5.08 6.24 -13.16
C GLN A 336 4.63 7.39 -12.26
N ILE A 337 4.29 7.07 -11.01
CA ILE A 337 3.84 8.00 -9.98
C ILE A 337 4.88 8.04 -8.87
N LYS A 338 5.36 9.24 -8.53
CA LYS A 338 6.16 9.47 -7.32
C LYS A 338 5.25 9.76 -6.14
N ALA A 339 5.23 8.85 -5.18
CA ALA A 339 4.44 8.97 -3.95
C ALA A 339 5.24 9.67 -2.84
N GLN A 340 4.56 10.55 -2.11
CA GLN A 340 5.09 11.35 -1.01
C GLN A 340 4.04 11.42 0.11
N ILE A 341 4.50 11.40 1.35
CA ILE A 341 3.64 11.50 2.53
C ILE A 341 3.96 12.80 3.27
N VAL A 342 2.94 13.64 3.48
CA VAL A 342 3.07 14.91 4.18
C VAL A 342 2.29 14.84 5.49
N SER A 343 2.94 15.20 6.60
CA SER A 343 2.38 15.19 7.95
C SER A 343 2.66 16.53 8.62
N ARG A 344 1.64 17.18 9.19
CA ARG A 344 1.76 18.52 9.82
C ARG A 344 2.46 19.56 8.93
N GLY A 345 2.21 19.50 7.62
CA GLY A 345 2.82 20.41 6.63
C GLY A 345 4.28 20.10 6.29
N MET A 346 4.89 19.09 6.91
CA MET A 346 6.26 18.65 6.64
C MET A 346 6.25 17.35 5.84
N LEU A 347 7.14 17.24 4.86
CA LEU A 347 7.35 16.00 4.12
C LEU A 347 7.98 14.97 5.07
N GLU A 348 7.31 13.84 5.27
CA GLU A 348 7.87 12.72 6.01
C GLU A 348 8.98 12.09 5.16
N GLN A 349 10.14 11.83 5.77
CA GLN A 349 11.25 11.13 5.12
C GLN A 349 10.92 9.63 5.01
N ALA A 350 9.93 9.28 4.20
CA ALA A 350 9.49 7.90 3.98
C ALA A 350 10.32 7.16 2.90
N GLY A 351 11.36 7.81 2.35
CA GLY A 351 12.08 7.32 1.17
C GLY A 351 11.38 7.71 -0.13
N ASP A 352 12.03 7.45 -1.27
CA ASP A 352 11.40 7.61 -2.58
C ASP A 352 10.56 6.35 -2.87
N ILE A 353 9.23 6.52 -2.96
CA ILE A 353 8.31 5.48 -3.41
C ILE A 353 7.87 5.81 -4.84
N LEU A 354 8.14 4.89 -5.77
CA LEU A 354 7.67 4.96 -7.15
C LEU A 354 6.65 3.86 -7.38
N ILE A 355 5.53 4.20 -8.00
CA ILE A 355 4.43 3.28 -8.29
C ILE A 355 4.17 3.36 -9.79
N TRP A 356 4.10 2.23 -10.47
CA TRP A 356 3.65 2.14 -11.85
C TRP A 356 2.25 1.58 -11.86
N ILE A 357 1.34 2.28 -12.52
CA ILE A 357 -0.01 1.79 -12.80
C ILE A 357 -0.21 1.64 -14.31
N SER A 358 -1.07 0.72 -14.76
CA SER A 358 -1.44 0.63 -16.18
C SER A 358 -2.10 1.92 -16.66
N ASP A 359 -1.77 2.33 -17.89
CA ASP A 359 -2.36 3.48 -18.59
C ASP A 359 -3.64 3.06 -19.33
N ASP A 360 -4.59 2.50 -18.58
CA ASP A 360 -5.91 2.07 -19.05
C ASP A 360 -6.99 2.39 -17.99
N GLU A 361 -8.22 1.92 -18.19
CA GLU A 361 -9.33 2.18 -17.27
C GLU A 361 -9.16 1.49 -15.92
N HIS A 362 -8.53 0.30 -15.88
CA HIS A 362 -8.36 -0.53 -14.70
C HIS A 362 -7.28 0.04 -13.76
N LYS A 363 -6.22 0.63 -14.33
CA LYS A 363 -5.08 1.19 -13.58
C LYS A 363 -4.49 0.18 -12.59
N TYR A 364 -4.28 -1.05 -13.05
CA TYR A 364 -3.64 -2.10 -12.26
C TYR A 364 -2.32 -1.58 -11.72
N ILE A 365 -2.02 -1.86 -10.45
CA ILE A 365 -0.70 -1.59 -9.90
C ILE A 365 0.24 -2.61 -10.53
N LEU A 366 1.24 -2.16 -11.28
CA LEU A 366 2.14 -3.04 -12.03
C LEU A 366 3.50 -3.19 -11.33
N ARG A 367 3.96 -2.12 -10.68
CA ARG A 367 5.25 -2.13 -9.97
C ARG A 367 5.23 -1.13 -8.82
N ILE A 368 5.86 -1.49 -7.71
CA ILE A 368 6.13 -0.59 -6.59
C ILE A 368 7.63 -0.70 -6.28
N GLU A 369 8.33 0.41 -6.29
CA GLU A 369 9.69 0.51 -5.78
C GLU A 369 9.72 1.41 -4.55
N ALA A 370 10.25 0.89 -3.45
CA ALA A 370 10.48 1.65 -2.24
C ALA A 370 11.98 1.65 -1.92
N LYS A 371 12.60 2.83 -1.96
CA LYS A 371 13.96 3.02 -1.44
C LYS A 371 13.91 3.23 0.05
N ILE A 372 14.57 2.35 0.77
CA ILE A 372 14.55 2.32 2.23
C ILE A 372 15.99 2.42 2.73
N LYS A 373 16.21 2.74 4.01
CA LYS A 373 17.56 3.00 4.53
C LYS A 373 18.57 1.89 4.26
N ILE A 374 18.12 0.64 4.14
CA ILE A 374 18.98 -0.55 4.04
C ILE A 374 18.82 -1.28 2.68
N GLY A 375 18.14 -0.69 1.69
CA GLY A 375 18.04 -1.33 0.37
C GLY A 375 16.90 -0.80 -0.47
N THR A 376 16.57 -1.54 -1.53
CA THR A 376 15.38 -1.27 -2.35
C THR A 376 14.51 -2.51 -2.34
N LEU A 377 13.23 -2.30 -2.04
CA LEU A 377 12.20 -3.31 -2.20
C LEU A 377 11.46 -3.03 -3.50
N VAL A 378 11.36 -4.07 -4.33
CA VAL A 378 10.65 -4.01 -5.61
C VAL A 378 9.53 -5.03 -5.58
N SER A 379 8.31 -4.58 -5.79
CA SER A 379 7.17 -5.45 -6.05
C SER A 379 6.80 -5.29 -7.51
N GLU A 380 6.71 -6.38 -8.27
CA GLU A 380 6.40 -6.35 -9.71
C GLU A 380 5.36 -7.42 -10.05
N VAL A 381 4.38 -7.04 -10.86
CA VAL A 381 3.25 -7.89 -11.24
C VAL A 381 3.75 -9.12 -12.01
N THR A 382 3.22 -10.28 -11.63
CA THR A 382 3.51 -11.56 -12.27
C THR A 382 2.29 -12.21 -12.87
N SER A 383 1.09 -11.86 -12.39
CA SER A 383 -0.17 -12.33 -12.97
C SER A 383 -1.30 -11.34 -12.69
N ILE A 384 -2.24 -11.24 -13.64
CA ILE A 384 -3.48 -10.49 -13.49
C ILE A 384 -4.63 -11.42 -13.87
N ARG A 385 -5.54 -11.66 -12.93
CA ARG A 385 -6.86 -12.23 -13.19
C ARG A 385 -7.86 -11.09 -13.18
N PRO A 386 -8.39 -10.65 -14.33
CA PRO A 386 -9.43 -9.63 -14.39
C PRO A 386 -10.66 -10.06 -13.60
N GLY A 387 -11.37 -9.10 -13.01
CA GLY A 387 -12.65 -9.37 -12.40
C GLY A 387 -13.74 -9.57 -13.45
N LYS A 388 -14.94 -9.90 -12.99
CA LYS A 388 -16.13 -9.87 -13.85
C LYS A 388 -16.67 -8.45 -13.87
N ALA A 389 -16.94 -7.94 -15.06
CA ALA A 389 -17.72 -6.71 -15.21
C ALA A 389 -19.09 -6.91 -14.53
N ASN A 390 -19.51 -5.91 -13.75
CA ASN A 390 -20.81 -5.90 -13.09
C ASN A 390 -21.94 -5.61 -14.07
#